data_AF-A0A8B9SUG4-F1
#
_entry.id   AF-A0A8B9SUG4-F1
#
_cell.length_a   1.000
_cell.length_b   1.000
_cell.length_c   1.000
_cell.angle_alpha   90.00
_cell.angle_beta   90.00
_cell.angle_gamma   90.00
#
_symmetry.space_group_name_H-M   'P 1'
#
loop_
_entity.id
_entity.type
_entity.pdbx_description
1 polymer ?
#
loop_
_entity_poly.entity_id
_entity_poly.type
_entity_poly.pdbx_seq_one_letter_code
_entity_poly.pdbx_strand_id
1 'polypeptide(L)'
;MEAERPFHLVSPLLESLPLSRVAGTKVYMKLENVQPTGSFKIRGIGHFCQEAAKKGCQHFVCSSGGNAGMAAAYAARKLGLPATVVVPSSTGPGTVRRLQELGATVEVCGKVWDEANRRALQLADTPGWVSVHPFDHPLVWQGHASLVQELKDSLEAKPDAIVLAVGGGGLLAGVVAGLQQVGWPDVPIIAAETWGAHSFHAALEAGHLSHPARHHQRGQVPGGEDGVGAGAAVRAGEPGSSPRWWRMPRPCAPWSSSWMTRGCWCSRRAGRRWPCSTRGGCSGCSARGAWGPPWAAWCWWSAAAAASRPHSCGA
;
A
#
# COMPACT_ATOMS: atom_id res chain seq x y z
N MET A 1 0.68 -21.68 27.99
CA MET A 1 0.18 -21.36 26.64
C MET A 1 1.39 -21.06 25.78
N GLU A 2 1.72 -21.91 24.82
CA GLU A 2 2.71 -21.55 23.79
C GLU A 2 2.23 -20.26 23.13
N ALA A 3 3.09 -19.24 23.09
CA ALA A 3 2.80 -18.03 22.34
C ALA A 3 2.60 -18.44 20.88
N GLU A 4 1.39 -18.26 20.37
CA GLU A 4 1.02 -18.67 19.03
C GLU A 4 1.94 -17.95 18.02
N ARG A 5 2.77 -18.73 17.31
CA ARG A 5 3.83 -18.19 16.45
C ARG A 5 3.22 -17.29 15.37
N PRO A 6 3.78 -16.09 15.12
CA PRO A 6 3.28 -15.23 14.05
C PRO A 6 3.44 -15.90 12.67
N PHE A 7 2.56 -15.53 11.74
CA PHE A 7 2.61 -16.05 10.36
C PHE A 7 3.70 -15.42 9.49
N HIS A 8 4.26 -14.29 9.91
CA HIS A 8 5.41 -13.70 9.24
C HIS A 8 6.71 -14.38 9.68
N LEU A 9 7.72 -14.31 8.82
CA LEU A 9 9.08 -14.73 9.13
C LEU A 9 9.90 -13.54 9.59
N VAL A 10 10.97 -13.81 10.35
CA VAL A 10 12.06 -12.84 10.52
C VAL A 10 12.81 -12.77 9.20
N SER A 11 12.66 -11.66 8.48
CA SER A 11 13.27 -11.50 7.15
C SER A 11 14.73 -11.05 7.28
N PRO A 12 15.63 -11.41 6.35
CA PRO A 12 17.01 -10.95 6.39
C PRO A 12 17.14 -9.42 6.32
N LEU A 13 18.15 -8.90 7.01
CA LEU A 13 18.65 -7.53 6.87
C LEU A 13 20.04 -7.60 6.25
N LEU A 14 20.17 -7.18 4.99
CA LEU A 14 21.43 -7.30 4.25
C LEU A 14 21.99 -5.93 3.91
N GLU A 15 23.29 -5.73 4.13
CA GLU A 15 23.99 -4.57 3.57
C GLU A 15 24.10 -4.71 2.04
N SER A 16 23.77 -3.64 1.32
CA SER A 16 23.87 -3.58 -0.14
C SER A 16 25.06 -2.74 -0.57
N LEU A 17 26.19 -3.38 -0.88
CA LEU A 17 27.40 -2.67 -1.35
C LEU A 17 27.17 -1.75 -2.56
N PRO A 18 26.33 -2.11 -3.56
CA PRO A 18 26.02 -1.19 -4.67
C PRO A 18 25.23 0.03 -4.21
N LEU A 19 24.19 -0.15 -3.39
CA LEU A 19 23.37 0.97 -2.91
C LEU A 19 24.16 1.85 -1.94
N SER A 20 25.02 1.25 -1.10
CA SER A 20 25.89 2.00 -0.20
C SER A 20 26.84 2.93 -0.97
N ARG A 21 27.39 2.44 -2.10
CA ARG A 21 28.25 3.25 -2.99
C ARG A 21 27.50 4.41 -3.63
N VAL A 22 26.27 4.18 -4.09
CA VAL A 22 25.45 5.24 -4.71
C VAL A 22 25.01 6.27 -3.68
N ALA A 23 24.63 5.83 -2.47
CA ALA A 23 24.15 6.71 -1.42
C ALA A 23 25.26 7.43 -0.64
N GLY A 24 26.52 6.98 -0.75
CA GLY A 24 27.64 7.51 0.03
C GLY A 24 27.56 7.18 1.53
N THR A 25 26.70 6.24 1.93
CA THR A 25 26.49 5.79 3.31
C THR A 25 26.08 4.32 3.32
N LYS A 26 26.12 3.63 4.47
CA LYS A 26 25.70 2.22 4.55
C LYS A 26 24.19 2.08 4.29
N VAL A 27 23.82 1.27 3.32
CA VAL A 27 22.42 0.95 3.01
C VAL A 27 22.12 -0.49 3.36
N TYR A 28 21.20 -0.68 4.30
CA TYR A 28 20.66 -1.99 4.67
C TYR A 28 19.29 -2.21 4.03
N MET A 29 19.08 -3.40 3.49
CA MET A 29 17.82 -3.82 2.87
C MET A 29 17.13 -4.84 3.78
N LYS A 30 15.96 -4.46 4.32
CA LYS A 30 15.07 -5.38 5.02
C LYS A 30 14.23 -6.15 3.98
N LEU A 31 14.55 -7.42 3.77
CA LEU A 31 14.04 -8.20 2.63
C LEU A 31 12.61 -8.74 2.84
N GLU A 32 11.64 -7.84 2.93
CA GLU A 32 10.23 -8.22 3.09
C GLU A 32 9.61 -8.92 1.87
N ASN A 33 10.30 -8.93 0.73
CA ASN A 33 9.94 -9.69 -0.46
C ASN A 33 10.03 -11.21 -0.28
N VAL A 34 10.77 -11.70 0.73
CA VAL A 34 10.89 -13.14 1.03
C VAL A 34 9.84 -13.65 2.01
N GLN A 35 8.93 -12.79 2.46
CA GLN A 35 7.81 -13.21 3.32
C GLN A 35 6.97 -14.29 2.61
N PRO A 36 6.25 -15.16 3.36
CA PRO A 36 5.47 -16.26 2.77
C PRO A 36 4.45 -15.84 1.71
N THR A 37 4.02 -14.58 1.74
CA THR A 37 3.03 -14.00 0.83
C THR A 37 3.64 -13.08 -0.22
N GLY A 38 4.98 -12.94 -0.22
CA GLY A 38 5.76 -12.09 -1.11
C GLY A 38 5.88 -10.62 -0.70
N SER A 39 5.37 -10.23 0.47
CA SER A 39 5.49 -8.86 0.98
C SER A 39 5.32 -8.76 2.50
N PHE A 40 5.62 -7.58 3.04
CA PHE A 40 5.43 -7.24 4.45
C PHE A 40 3.97 -7.34 4.95
N LYS A 41 2.98 -7.43 4.04
CA LYS A 41 1.55 -7.43 4.39
C LYS A 41 1.18 -8.52 5.38
N ILE A 42 1.84 -9.68 5.34
CA ILE A 42 1.57 -10.79 6.26
C ILE A 42 1.88 -10.46 7.73
N ARG A 43 2.73 -9.46 8.02
CA ARG A 43 2.99 -9.03 9.40
C ARG A 43 1.72 -8.50 10.06
N GLY A 44 1.19 -7.41 9.49
CA GLY A 44 0.00 -6.73 9.99
C GLY A 44 -1.28 -7.51 9.75
N ILE A 45 -1.48 -8.02 8.54
CA ILE A 45 -2.70 -8.77 8.19
C ILE A 45 -2.71 -10.14 8.90
N GLY A 46 -1.56 -10.81 9.03
CA GLY A 46 -1.48 -12.05 9.79
C GLY A 46 -1.87 -11.84 11.25
N HIS A 47 -1.33 -10.81 11.91
CA HIS A 47 -1.71 -10.45 13.29
C HIS A 47 -3.20 -10.14 13.41
N PHE A 48 -3.74 -9.31 12.50
CA PHE A 48 -5.17 -9.02 12.46
C PHE A 48 -6.02 -10.29 12.35
N CYS A 49 -5.67 -11.21 11.43
CA CYS A 49 -6.42 -12.45 11.23
C CYS A 49 -6.33 -13.38 12.46
N GLN A 50 -5.16 -13.50 13.10
CA GLN A 50 -4.99 -14.30 14.32
C GLN A 50 -5.89 -13.76 15.44
N GLU A 51 -5.89 -12.44 15.65
CA GLU A 51 -6.73 -11.80 16.67
C GLU A 51 -8.22 -11.88 16.35
N ALA A 52 -8.60 -11.77 15.07
CA ALA A 52 -9.99 -11.95 14.65
C ALA A 52 -10.47 -13.41 14.86
N ALA A 53 -9.62 -14.40 14.57
CA ALA A 53 -9.94 -15.81 14.81
C ALA A 53 -10.15 -16.11 16.31
N LYS A 54 -9.31 -15.57 17.19
CA LYS A 54 -9.50 -15.66 18.65
C LYS A 54 -10.83 -15.05 19.13
N LYS A 55 -11.35 -14.07 18.38
CA LYS A 55 -12.65 -13.43 18.65
C LYS A 55 -13.84 -14.13 17.97
N GLY A 56 -13.64 -15.32 17.40
CA GLY A 56 -14.70 -16.12 16.79
C GLY A 56 -15.00 -15.78 15.33
N CYS A 57 -14.05 -15.18 14.60
CA CYS A 57 -14.17 -15.06 13.15
C CYS A 57 -14.39 -16.44 12.50
N GLN A 58 -15.38 -16.53 11.62
CA GLN A 58 -15.73 -17.74 10.88
C GLN A 58 -15.36 -17.63 9.39
N HIS A 59 -15.20 -16.41 8.86
CA HIS A 59 -14.87 -16.19 7.45
C HIS A 59 -14.21 -14.82 7.24
N PHE A 60 -13.13 -14.76 6.45
CA PHE A 60 -12.48 -13.51 6.11
C PHE A 60 -12.94 -12.96 4.77
N VAL A 61 -13.16 -11.66 4.67
CA VAL A 61 -13.44 -10.98 3.39
C VAL A 61 -12.42 -9.90 3.15
N CYS A 62 -11.86 -9.81 1.93
CA CYS A 62 -10.95 -8.75 1.55
C CYS A 62 -11.30 -8.21 0.15
N SER A 63 -11.26 -6.89 -0.03
CA SER A 63 -11.49 -6.24 -1.34
C SER A 63 -10.22 -5.99 -2.16
N SER A 64 -9.08 -6.51 -1.72
CA SER A 64 -7.79 -6.28 -2.38
C SER A 64 -7.36 -7.49 -3.19
N GLY A 65 -7.33 -7.36 -4.51
CA GLY A 65 -6.67 -8.33 -5.40
C GLY A 65 -5.14 -8.30 -5.33
N GLY A 66 -4.52 -7.47 -4.49
CA GLY A 66 -3.06 -7.32 -4.41
C GLY A 66 -2.44 -8.07 -3.23
N ASN A 67 -1.28 -7.55 -2.78
CA ASN A 67 -0.52 -8.10 -1.65
C ASN A 67 -1.34 -8.28 -0.36
N ALA A 68 -2.36 -7.44 -0.12
CA ALA A 68 -3.23 -7.58 1.05
C ALA A 68 -4.16 -8.79 0.95
N GLY A 69 -4.78 -9.03 -0.20
CA GLY A 69 -5.59 -10.23 -0.42
C GLY A 69 -4.76 -11.51 -0.34
N MET A 70 -3.54 -11.48 -0.89
CA MET A 70 -2.59 -12.58 -0.76
C MET A 70 -2.27 -12.90 0.70
N ALA A 71 -2.06 -11.87 1.52
CA ALA A 71 -1.82 -12.04 2.95
C ALA A 71 -3.05 -12.54 3.72
N ALA A 72 -4.25 -12.02 3.40
CA ALA A 72 -5.50 -12.45 3.99
C ALA A 72 -5.81 -13.93 3.67
N ALA A 73 -5.70 -14.31 2.39
CA ALA A 73 -5.91 -15.69 1.94
C ALA A 73 -4.92 -16.66 2.60
N TYR A 74 -3.64 -16.29 2.65
CA TYR A 74 -2.63 -17.11 3.33
C TYR A 74 -2.90 -17.27 4.83
N ALA A 75 -3.22 -16.18 5.52
CA ALA A 75 -3.51 -16.20 6.95
C ALA A 75 -4.76 -17.04 7.26
N ALA A 76 -5.84 -16.88 6.48
CA ALA A 76 -7.05 -17.67 6.60
C ALA A 76 -6.77 -19.17 6.42
N ARG A 77 -6.01 -19.55 5.39
CA ARG A 77 -5.58 -20.94 5.18
C ARG A 77 -4.80 -21.49 6.37
N LYS A 78 -3.88 -20.71 6.95
CA LYS A 78 -3.09 -21.13 8.12
C LYS A 78 -3.94 -21.31 9.38
N LEU A 79 -5.05 -20.59 9.48
CA LEU A 79 -6.04 -20.68 10.55
C LEU A 79 -7.10 -21.76 10.31
N GLY A 80 -7.12 -22.41 9.14
CA GLY A 80 -8.20 -23.32 8.76
C GLY A 80 -9.55 -22.62 8.55
N LEU A 81 -9.55 -21.32 8.30
CA LEU A 81 -10.75 -20.50 8.08
C LEU A 81 -10.91 -20.17 6.58
N PRO A 82 -12.15 -20.09 6.08
CA PRO A 82 -12.41 -19.68 4.71
C PRO A 82 -12.12 -18.18 4.51
N ALA A 83 -11.76 -17.83 3.26
CA ALA A 83 -11.58 -16.45 2.84
C ALA A 83 -12.23 -16.19 1.47
N THR A 84 -12.88 -15.04 1.34
CA THR A 84 -13.36 -14.50 0.07
C THR A 84 -12.58 -13.22 -0.28
N VAL A 85 -11.99 -13.19 -1.48
CA VAL A 85 -11.34 -12.00 -2.01
C VAL A 85 -12.17 -11.45 -3.16
N VAL A 86 -12.75 -10.26 -2.97
CA VAL A 86 -13.54 -9.57 -3.98
C VAL A 86 -12.62 -8.70 -4.82
N VAL A 87 -12.64 -8.89 -6.13
CA VAL A 87 -11.74 -8.19 -7.06
C VAL A 87 -12.54 -7.59 -8.24
N PRO A 88 -12.10 -6.45 -8.82
CA PRO A 88 -12.75 -5.91 -10.01
C PRO A 88 -12.42 -6.76 -11.25
N SER A 89 -13.25 -6.64 -12.30
CA SER A 89 -13.09 -7.36 -13.56
C SER A 89 -11.77 -7.04 -14.30
N SER A 90 -11.10 -5.96 -13.95
CA SER A 90 -9.78 -5.58 -14.47
C SER A 90 -8.62 -6.38 -13.87
N THR A 91 -8.88 -7.25 -12.89
CA THR A 91 -7.85 -8.04 -12.21
C THR A 91 -7.31 -9.12 -13.13
N GLY A 92 -5.99 -9.15 -13.30
CA GLY A 92 -5.34 -10.12 -14.18
C GLY A 92 -5.58 -11.57 -13.74
N PRO A 93 -5.70 -12.52 -14.69
CA PRO A 93 -5.99 -13.92 -14.38
C PRO A 93 -4.91 -14.60 -13.52
N GLY A 94 -3.64 -14.19 -13.64
CA GLY A 94 -2.56 -14.69 -12.79
C GLY A 94 -2.77 -14.38 -11.31
N THR A 95 -3.27 -13.20 -10.99
CA THR A 95 -3.62 -12.80 -9.62
C THR A 95 -4.78 -13.62 -9.07
N VAL A 96 -5.84 -13.80 -9.86
CA VAL A 96 -7.01 -14.61 -9.49
C VAL A 96 -6.58 -16.05 -9.19
N ARG A 97 -5.79 -16.65 -10.08
CA ARG A 97 -5.26 -18.00 -9.89
C ARG A 97 -4.44 -18.12 -8.61
N ARG A 98 -3.56 -17.16 -8.33
CA ARG A 98 -2.70 -17.20 -7.14
C ARG A 98 -3.51 -17.11 -5.84
N LEU A 99 -4.61 -16.35 -5.82
CA LEU A 99 -5.54 -16.31 -4.69
C LEU A 99 -6.27 -17.65 -4.52
N GLN A 100 -6.71 -18.27 -5.60
CA GLN A 100 -7.34 -19.59 -5.59
C GLN A 100 -6.38 -20.69 -5.12
N GLU A 101 -5.10 -20.64 -5.52
CA GLU A 101 -4.04 -21.55 -5.04
C GLU A 101 -3.77 -21.41 -3.53
N LEU A 102 -4.10 -20.26 -2.94
CA LEU A 102 -4.11 -20.06 -1.49
C LEU A 102 -5.40 -20.56 -0.81
N GLY A 103 -6.36 -21.11 -1.57
CA GLY A 103 -7.63 -21.61 -1.06
C GLY A 103 -8.69 -20.54 -0.86
N ALA A 104 -8.47 -19.31 -1.34
CA ALA A 104 -9.48 -18.27 -1.27
C ALA A 104 -10.53 -18.43 -2.37
N THR A 105 -11.79 -18.17 -2.02
CA THR A 105 -12.84 -17.91 -3.01
C THR A 105 -12.59 -16.54 -3.61
N VAL A 106 -12.54 -16.43 -4.94
CA VAL A 106 -12.38 -15.15 -5.62
C VAL A 106 -13.71 -14.75 -6.25
N GLU A 107 -14.29 -13.65 -5.77
CA GLU A 107 -15.50 -13.08 -6.34
C GLU A 107 -15.14 -11.90 -7.24
N VAL A 108 -15.50 -11.97 -8.51
CA VAL A 108 -15.32 -10.84 -9.43
C VAL A 108 -16.55 -9.93 -9.36
N CYS A 109 -16.38 -8.71 -8.85
CA CYS A 109 -17.46 -7.75 -8.72
C CYS A 109 -17.02 -6.35 -9.13
N GLY A 110 -17.77 -5.74 -10.05
CA GLY A 110 -17.56 -4.37 -10.50
C GLY A 110 -16.40 -4.19 -11.48
N LYS A 111 -16.30 -2.97 -12.02
CA LYS A 111 -15.25 -2.56 -12.97
C LYS A 111 -14.09 -1.84 -12.31
N VAL A 112 -14.32 -1.27 -11.13
CA VAL A 112 -13.35 -0.48 -10.36
C VAL A 112 -13.27 -0.99 -8.92
N TRP A 113 -12.17 -0.67 -8.25
CA TRP A 113 -11.91 -1.15 -6.88
C TRP A 113 -13.01 -0.73 -5.89
N ASP A 114 -13.56 0.48 -6.00
CA ASP A 114 -14.62 0.97 -5.09
C ASP A 114 -15.87 0.07 -5.09
N GLU A 115 -16.21 -0.51 -6.25
CA GLU A 115 -17.34 -1.43 -6.38
C GLU A 115 -17.05 -2.78 -5.71
N ALA A 116 -15.86 -3.33 -5.94
CA ALA A 116 -15.39 -4.55 -5.26
C ALA A 116 -15.32 -4.35 -3.73
N ASN A 117 -14.90 -3.16 -3.28
CA ASN A 117 -14.83 -2.81 -1.87
C ASN A 117 -16.22 -2.74 -1.22
N ARG A 118 -17.17 -2.06 -1.87
CA ARG A 118 -18.56 -2.03 -1.40
C ARG A 118 -19.15 -3.43 -1.29
N ARG A 119 -18.88 -4.31 -2.25
CA ARG A 119 -19.33 -5.72 -2.20
C ARG A 119 -18.67 -6.49 -1.06
N ALA A 120 -17.37 -6.32 -0.82
CA ALA A 120 -16.68 -6.93 0.32
C ALA A 120 -17.26 -6.48 1.67
N LEU A 121 -17.63 -5.20 1.80
CA LEU A 121 -18.29 -4.67 2.99
C LEU A 121 -19.68 -5.27 3.19
N GLN A 122 -20.48 -5.40 2.12
CA GLN A 122 -21.78 -6.08 2.18
C GLN A 122 -21.66 -7.55 2.61
N LEU A 123 -20.62 -8.26 2.15
CA LEU A 123 -20.37 -9.63 2.59
C LEU A 123 -20.00 -9.70 4.08
N ALA A 124 -19.28 -8.68 4.59
CA ALA A 124 -18.90 -8.60 5.99
C ALA A 124 -20.08 -8.28 6.93
N ASP A 125 -21.25 -7.89 6.42
CA ASP A 125 -22.48 -7.79 7.22
C ASP A 125 -23.04 -9.19 7.61
N THR A 126 -22.52 -10.26 7.01
CA THR A 126 -22.86 -11.64 7.37
C THR A 126 -22.31 -11.97 8.77
N PRO A 127 -23.13 -12.52 9.69
CA PRO A 127 -22.66 -12.90 11.02
C PRO A 127 -21.44 -13.82 10.97
N GLY A 128 -20.41 -13.50 11.76
CA GLY A 128 -19.15 -14.25 11.80
C GLY A 128 -18.15 -13.92 10.67
N TRP A 129 -18.53 -13.08 9.70
CA TRP A 129 -17.63 -12.64 8.63
C TRP A 129 -16.88 -11.37 9.04
N VAL A 130 -15.59 -11.32 8.75
CA VAL A 130 -14.72 -10.20 9.15
C VAL A 130 -14.03 -9.61 7.93
N SER A 131 -14.22 -8.30 7.73
CA SER A 131 -13.53 -7.55 6.70
C SER A 131 -12.06 -7.31 7.08
N VAL A 132 -11.14 -7.68 6.19
CA VAL A 132 -9.70 -7.47 6.32
C VAL A 132 -9.32 -6.20 5.59
N HIS A 133 -9.16 -5.11 6.34
CA HIS A 133 -8.74 -3.84 5.77
C HIS A 133 -7.24 -3.87 5.37
N PRO A 134 -6.85 -3.35 4.19
CA PRO A 134 -5.50 -3.53 3.66
C PRO A 134 -4.39 -2.73 4.36
N PHE A 135 -4.72 -1.77 5.25
CA PHE A 135 -3.75 -0.94 5.96
C PHE A 135 -4.28 -0.23 7.23
N ASP A 136 -5.47 0.37 7.21
CA ASP A 136 -6.03 1.20 8.29
C ASP A 136 -6.71 0.36 9.39
N HIS A 137 -5.91 -0.23 10.28
CA HIS A 137 -6.42 -0.90 11.48
C HIS A 137 -5.33 -0.99 12.55
N PRO A 138 -5.60 -0.71 13.84
CA PRO A 138 -4.60 -0.75 14.90
C PRO A 138 -3.85 -2.08 15.01
N LEU A 139 -4.54 -3.22 14.87
CA LEU A 139 -3.90 -4.54 14.84
C LEU A 139 -2.97 -4.71 13.62
N VAL A 140 -3.30 -4.14 12.47
CA VAL A 140 -2.42 -4.20 11.30
C VAL A 140 -1.13 -3.43 11.58
N TRP A 141 -1.21 -2.26 12.22
CA TRP A 141 -0.04 -1.48 12.61
C TRP A 141 0.79 -2.19 13.67
N GLN A 142 0.13 -2.78 14.68
CA GLN A 142 0.79 -3.58 15.71
C GLN A 142 1.56 -4.76 15.11
N GLY A 143 0.97 -5.48 14.14
CA GLY A 143 1.69 -6.55 13.45
C GLY A 143 2.84 -6.01 12.61
N HIS A 144 2.68 -4.89 11.91
CA HIS A 144 3.77 -4.25 11.15
C HIS A 144 4.92 -3.75 12.03
N ALA A 145 4.66 -3.38 13.29
CA ALA A 145 5.69 -2.94 14.24
C ALA A 145 6.75 -4.03 14.51
N SER A 146 6.43 -5.31 14.30
CA SER A 146 7.42 -6.40 14.44
C SER A 146 8.61 -6.25 13.52
N LEU A 147 8.46 -5.56 12.38
CA LEU A 147 9.57 -5.24 11.48
C LEU A 147 10.66 -4.45 12.22
N VAL A 148 10.28 -3.47 13.03
CA VAL A 148 11.24 -2.61 13.74
C VAL A 148 11.90 -3.34 14.91
N GLN A 149 11.17 -4.23 15.59
CA GLN A 149 11.77 -5.11 16.59
C GLN A 149 12.89 -5.95 15.97
N GLU A 150 12.66 -6.53 14.79
CA GLU A 150 13.70 -7.30 14.10
C GLU A 150 14.88 -6.43 13.65
N LEU A 151 14.66 -5.15 13.30
CA LEU A 151 15.75 -4.22 13.02
C LEU A 151 16.56 -3.95 14.29
N LYS A 152 15.90 -3.74 15.43
CA LYS A 152 16.54 -3.54 16.73
C LYS A 152 17.40 -4.74 17.15
N ASP A 153 16.91 -5.95 16.88
CA ASP A 153 17.62 -7.19 17.21
C ASP A 153 18.81 -7.46 16.27
N SER A 154 18.76 -6.95 15.03
CA SER A 154 19.78 -7.23 14.00
C SER A 154 20.86 -6.16 13.89
N LEU A 155 20.55 -4.90 14.21
CA LEU A 155 21.49 -3.78 14.09
C LEU A 155 22.27 -3.56 15.39
N GLU A 156 23.57 -3.31 15.27
CA GLU A 156 24.43 -2.94 16.40
C GLU A 156 24.07 -1.58 17.02
N ALA A 157 23.55 -0.66 16.20
CA ALA A 157 23.16 0.69 16.59
C ALA A 157 21.85 1.11 15.88
N LYS A 158 21.20 2.15 16.39
CA LYS A 158 20.01 2.70 15.74
C LYS A 158 20.36 3.24 14.33
N PRO A 159 19.50 3.06 13.33
CA PRO A 159 19.76 3.59 11.99
C PRO A 159 19.53 5.11 11.96
N ASP A 160 20.25 5.80 11.08
CA ASP A 160 20.09 7.25 10.88
C ASP A 160 18.80 7.63 10.15
N ALA A 161 18.22 6.71 9.38
CA ALA A 161 16.94 6.87 8.71
C ALA A 161 16.32 5.51 8.32
N ILE A 162 15.00 5.49 8.12
CA ILE A 162 14.29 4.35 7.51
C ILE A 162 13.58 4.83 6.25
N VAL A 163 13.76 4.11 5.14
CA VAL A 163 13.05 4.37 3.88
C VAL A 163 11.93 3.35 3.72
N LEU A 164 10.72 3.82 3.41
CA LEU A 164 9.58 2.95 3.10
C LEU A 164 8.65 3.59 2.07
N ALA A 165 7.95 2.76 1.31
CA ALA A 165 6.90 3.22 0.42
C ALA A 165 5.58 3.42 1.17
N VAL A 166 4.80 4.43 0.77
CA VAL A 166 3.48 4.70 1.32
C VAL A 166 2.40 4.40 0.29
N GLY A 167 1.43 3.57 0.68
CA GLY A 167 0.13 3.46 0.01
C GLY A 167 -0.91 4.15 0.89
N GLY A 168 -1.69 3.36 1.63
CA GLY A 168 -2.60 3.90 2.65
C GLY A 168 -1.96 4.20 4.02
N GLY A 169 -0.63 4.16 4.15
CA GLY A 169 0.06 4.51 5.41
C GLY A 169 0.15 3.42 6.49
N GLY A 170 -0.40 2.20 6.28
CA GLY A 170 -0.35 1.14 7.30
C GLY A 170 1.06 0.67 7.69
N LEU A 171 1.99 0.60 6.72
CA LEU A 171 3.40 0.31 7.00
C LEU A 171 4.05 1.44 7.78
N LEU A 172 3.82 2.70 7.36
CA LEU A 172 4.33 3.90 8.03
C LEU A 172 3.87 3.93 9.49
N ALA A 173 2.57 3.73 9.74
CA ALA A 173 2.02 3.70 11.10
C ALA A 173 2.63 2.59 11.96
N GLY A 174 2.81 1.38 11.39
CA GLY A 174 3.48 0.28 12.08
C GLY A 174 4.94 0.55 12.39
N VAL A 175 5.70 1.14 11.45
CA VAL A 175 7.10 1.50 11.67
C VAL A 175 7.22 2.61 12.72
N VAL A 176 6.37 3.64 12.68
CA VAL A 176 6.34 4.68 13.73
C VAL A 176 6.06 4.08 15.10
N ALA A 177 5.06 3.21 15.22
CA ALA A 177 4.73 2.53 16.47
C ALA A 177 5.90 1.66 16.96
N GLY A 178 6.54 0.90 16.06
CA GLY A 178 7.69 0.08 16.38
C GLY A 178 8.91 0.90 16.82
N LEU A 179 9.19 2.03 16.16
CA LEU A 179 10.27 2.94 16.53
C LEU A 179 10.07 3.50 17.95
N GLN A 180 8.85 3.89 18.29
CA GLN A 180 8.51 4.33 19.65
C GLN A 180 8.74 3.19 20.68
N GLN A 181 8.32 1.97 20.35
CA GLN A 181 8.44 0.80 21.24
C GLN A 181 9.91 0.43 21.53
N VAL A 182 10.80 0.52 20.54
CA VAL A 182 12.22 0.16 20.70
C VAL A 182 13.11 1.32 21.18
N GLY A 183 12.51 2.47 21.52
CA GLY A 183 13.23 3.64 22.01
C GLY A 183 13.97 4.45 20.93
N TRP A 184 13.47 4.43 19.68
CA TRP A 184 14.03 5.14 18.52
C TRP A 184 13.08 6.21 17.95
N PRO A 185 12.45 7.08 18.77
CA PRO A 185 11.45 8.04 18.27
C PRO A 185 12.05 9.11 17.35
N ASP A 186 13.35 9.34 17.44
CA ASP A 186 14.05 10.39 16.70
C ASP A 186 14.56 9.95 15.31
N VAL A 187 14.44 8.66 14.97
CA VAL A 187 14.82 8.15 13.65
C VAL A 187 13.86 8.69 12.59
N PRO A 188 14.34 9.49 11.61
CA PRO A 188 13.52 10.00 10.54
C PRO A 188 13.08 8.88 9.58
N ILE A 189 11.85 8.99 9.09
CA ILE A 189 11.32 8.11 8.05
C ILE A 189 11.22 8.88 6.74
N ILE A 190 11.81 8.34 5.68
CA ILE A 190 11.64 8.82 4.32
C ILE A 190 10.46 8.06 3.69
N ALA A 191 9.31 8.72 3.63
CA ALA A 191 8.09 8.19 3.05
C ALA A 191 8.06 8.45 1.54
N ALA A 192 8.32 7.40 0.75
CA ALA A 192 8.36 7.46 -0.70
C ALA A 192 6.98 7.13 -1.31
N GLU A 193 6.56 7.92 -2.29
CA GLU A 193 5.39 7.67 -3.14
C GLU A 193 5.75 7.93 -4.60
N THR A 194 4.94 7.43 -5.54
CA THR A 194 5.09 7.75 -6.96
C THR A 194 4.14 8.87 -7.36
N TRP A 195 4.57 9.67 -8.35
CA TRP A 195 3.66 10.60 -9.00
C TRP A 195 2.46 9.83 -9.59
N GLY A 196 1.24 10.35 -9.39
CA GLY A 196 -0.02 9.66 -9.67
C GLY A 196 -0.58 8.78 -8.54
N ALA A 197 0.20 8.44 -7.51
CA ALA A 197 -0.25 7.70 -6.32
C ALA A 197 0.17 8.37 -4.99
N HIS A 198 0.45 9.67 -5.03
CA HIS A 198 1.03 10.47 -3.93
C HIS A 198 -0.02 11.02 -2.96
N SER A 199 -0.90 10.16 -2.46
CA SER A 199 -1.99 10.60 -1.56
C SER A 199 -1.51 11.07 -0.20
N PHE A 200 -0.41 10.52 0.31
CA PHE A 200 0.16 10.96 1.58
C PHE A 200 0.80 12.34 1.43
N HIS A 201 1.58 12.57 0.37
CA HIS A 201 2.12 13.89 0.05
C HIS A 201 1.01 14.94 -0.10
N ALA A 202 -0.03 14.66 -0.88
CA ALA A 202 -1.15 15.58 -1.06
C ALA A 202 -1.88 15.89 0.26
N ALA A 203 -2.01 14.91 1.16
CA ALA A 203 -2.60 15.12 2.47
C ALA A 203 -1.72 15.98 3.39
N LEU A 204 -0.39 15.84 3.30
CA LEU A 204 0.56 16.67 4.03
C LEU A 204 0.53 18.13 3.54
N GLU A 205 0.51 18.36 2.23
CA GLU A 205 0.41 19.72 1.66
C GLU A 205 -0.91 20.41 2.05
N ALA A 206 -2.02 19.66 2.00
CA ALA A 206 -3.34 20.19 2.36
C ALA A 206 -3.54 20.36 3.88
N GLY A 207 -2.73 19.69 4.70
CA GLY A 207 -2.95 19.61 6.15
C GLY A 207 -4.21 18.83 6.55
N HIS A 208 -4.80 18.05 5.65
CA HIS A 208 -5.95 17.17 5.95
C HIS A 208 -6.01 16.02 4.93
N LEU A 209 -6.80 14.98 5.21
CA LEU A 209 -7.01 13.88 4.26
C LEU A 209 -7.53 14.45 2.93
N SER A 210 -6.77 14.21 1.87
CA SER A 210 -7.07 14.65 0.52
C SER A 210 -6.68 13.56 -0.46
N HIS A 211 -7.34 13.52 -1.62
CA HIS A 211 -6.91 12.70 -2.73
C HIS A 211 -6.16 13.57 -3.73
N PRO A 212 -5.09 13.06 -4.37
CA PRO A 212 -4.40 13.79 -5.41
C PRO A 212 -5.42 14.10 -6.51
N ALA A 213 -5.42 15.35 -7.00
CA ALA A 213 -6.34 15.75 -8.06
C ALA A 213 -6.16 14.79 -9.24
N ARG A 214 -7.27 14.21 -9.75
CA ARG A 214 -7.22 13.41 -10.98
C ARG A 214 -6.78 14.33 -12.12
N HIS A 215 -5.50 14.30 -12.48
CA HIS A 215 -5.03 14.99 -13.67
C HIS A 215 -5.60 14.30 -14.91
N HIS A 216 -6.78 14.73 -15.35
CA HIS A 216 -7.25 14.51 -16.72
C HIS A 216 -6.49 15.43 -17.67
N GLN A 217 -5.20 15.20 -17.86
CA GLN A 217 -4.48 15.77 -19.00
C GLN A 217 -3.58 14.70 -19.61
N ARG A 218 -4.02 14.18 -20.77
CA ARG A 218 -3.09 13.58 -21.73
C ARG A 218 -2.18 14.71 -22.21
N GLY A 219 -0.89 14.59 -21.94
CA GLY A 219 0.15 15.38 -22.58
C GLY A 219 0.43 16.73 -21.94
N GLN A 220 1.10 16.73 -20.79
CA GLN A 220 2.14 17.71 -20.45
C GLN A 220 2.85 17.22 -19.19
N VAL A 221 3.95 16.50 -19.40
CA VAL A 221 5.02 16.41 -18.39
C VAL A 221 5.70 17.78 -18.43
N PRO A 222 5.79 18.54 -17.33
CA PRO A 222 6.64 19.71 -17.30
C PRO A 222 8.05 19.24 -17.61
N GLY A 223 8.64 19.76 -18.69
CA GLY A 223 10.01 19.46 -19.07
C GLY A 223 10.95 19.92 -17.97
N GLY A 224 11.40 18.97 -17.17
CA GLY A 224 12.45 19.10 -16.17
C GLY A 224 13.00 17.70 -15.96
N GLU A 225 14.31 17.56 -16.15
CA GLU A 225 15.05 16.33 -15.91
C GLU A 225 14.82 15.85 -14.44
N ASP A 226 14.83 14.54 -14.24
CA ASP A 226 14.78 13.83 -12.95
C ASP A 226 13.44 13.80 -12.17
N GLY A 227 12.50 12.99 -12.65
CA GLY A 227 11.23 12.71 -11.96
C GLY A 227 11.35 11.67 -10.83
N VAL A 228 12.12 11.94 -9.78
CA VAL A 228 11.96 11.27 -8.47
C VAL A 228 10.95 12.09 -7.67
N GLY A 229 9.82 11.49 -7.30
CA GLY A 229 8.83 12.15 -6.45
C GLY A 229 9.46 12.57 -5.12
N ALA A 230 9.19 13.80 -4.68
CA ALA A 230 9.70 14.34 -3.42
C ALA A 230 9.27 13.45 -2.24
N GLY A 231 10.23 12.80 -1.58
CA GLY A 231 9.98 12.05 -0.35
C GLY A 231 9.62 12.98 0.80
N ALA A 232 8.57 12.66 1.55
CA ALA A 232 8.24 13.40 2.77
C ALA A 232 9.01 12.80 3.96
N ALA A 233 9.72 13.63 4.71
CA ALA A 233 10.34 13.22 5.96
C ALA A 233 9.30 13.25 7.09
N VAL A 234 9.08 12.11 7.75
CA VAL A 234 8.16 11.97 8.89
C VAL A 234 8.96 11.64 10.15
N ARG A 235 8.65 12.32 11.26
CA ARG A 235 9.21 12.01 12.59
C ARG A 235 8.14 11.37 13.47
N ALA A 236 8.51 10.39 14.30
CA ALA A 236 7.59 9.84 15.29
C ALA A 236 7.34 10.90 16.38
N GLY A 237 6.08 11.31 16.57
CA GLY A 237 5.68 12.24 17.63
C GLY A 237 5.81 11.62 19.03
N GLU A 238 5.69 12.44 20.07
CA GLU A 238 5.79 12.01 21.47
C GLU A 238 4.67 11.03 21.89
N PRO A 239 4.95 10.10 22.83
CA PRO A 239 3.96 9.16 23.35
C PRO A 239 2.74 9.89 23.92
N GLY A 240 1.53 9.59 23.40
CA GLY A 240 0.27 10.19 23.85
C GLY A 240 -0.27 11.30 22.96
N SER A 241 0.51 11.79 21.99
CA SER A 241 0.01 12.68 20.94
C SER A 241 -0.43 11.86 19.73
N SER A 242 -1.72 11.50 19.63
CA SER A 242 -2.27 11.13 18.32
C SER A 242 -2.18 12.39 17.44
N PRO A 243 -1.49 12.40 16.28
CA PRO A 243 -1.56 13.57 15.41
C PRO A 243 -3.03 13.87 15.12
N ARG A 244 -3.45 15.13 15.26
CA ARG A 244 -4.89 15.50 15.25
C ARG A 244 -5.64 15.04 13.99
N TRP A 245 -4.90 14.77 12.91
CA TRP A 245 -5.38 14.31 11.61
C TRP A 245 -5.77 12.81 11.57
N TRP A 246 -5.40 12.01 12.57
CA TRP A 246 -5.75 10.56 12.65
C TRP A 246 -7.13 10.29 13.25
N ARG A 247 -7.88 11.32 13.64
CA ARG A 247 -9.24 11.18 14.17
C ARG A 247 -10.24 11.59 13.10
N MET A 248 -10.85 10.62 12.44
CA MET A 248 -12.23 10.79 11.99
C MET A 248 -13.11 11.14 13.21
N PRO A 249 -14.12 12.01 13.08
CA PRO A 249 -15.01 12.33 14.19
C PRO A 249 -15.62 11.02 14.71
N ARG A 250 -15.58 10.85 16.03
CA ARG A 250 -16.26 9.74 16.72
C ARG A 250 -17.72 9.69 16.25
N PRO A 251 -18.30 8.51 15.99
CA PRO A 251 -19.75 8.43 15.84
C PRO A 251 -20.36 8.90 17.17
N CYS A 252 -21.15 9.96 17.14
CA CYS A 252 -22.03 10.28 18.24
C CYS A 252 -22.94 9.06 18.49
N ALA A 253 -22.93 8.53 19.71
CA ALA A 253 -23.80 7.47 20.17
C ALA A 253 -25.29 7.90 20.20
N PRO A 254 -26.22 7.03 20.63
CA PRO A 254 -26.73 5.84 19.97
C PRO A 254 -28.05 6.14 19.24
N TRP A 255 -28.43 5.31 18.26
CA TRP A 255 -29.71 5.39 17.58
C TRP A 255 -30.88 5.20 18.55
N SER A 256 -31.63 6.28 18.79
CA SER A 256 -33.05 6.20 19.16
C SER A 256 -33.89 6.43 17.91
N SER A 257 -34.95 5.65 17.81
CA SER A 257 -35.90 5.59 16.72
C SER A 257 -36.72 6.88 16.55
N SER A 258 -37.11 7.11 15.29
CA SER A 258 -38.28 7.88 14.81
C SER A 258 -38.04 9.23 14.11
N TRP A 259 -38.73 9.37 12.96
CA TRP A 259 -39.00 10.56 12.13
C TRP A 259 -37.84 11.08 11.27
N MET A 260 -37.99 11.52 10.02
CA MET A 260 -38.97 11.45 8.92
C MET A 260 -38.27 12.23 7.78
N THR A 261 -38.44 11.79 6.54
CA THR A 261 -38.49 12.60 5.30
C THR A 261 -37.88 14.03 5.29
N ARG A 262 -36.87 14.23 4.43
CA ARG A 262 -36.85 15.27 3.36
C ARG A 262 -35.55 15.17 2.56
N GLY A 263 -35.69 14.94 1.26
CA GLY A 263 -34.60 15.04 0.29
C GLY A 263 -34.29 16.49 -0.06
N CYS A 264 -33.05 16.72 -0.49
CA CYS A 264 -32.65 17.92 -1.22
C CYS A 264 -32.18 17.53 -2.62
N TRP A 265 -33.02 17.85 -3.59
CA TRP A 265 -32.67 18.01 -4.99
C TRP A 265 -31.68 19.18 -5.15
N CYS A 266 -30.66 19.00 -5.99
CA CYS A 266 -29.92 20.13 -6.56
C CYS A 266 -29.95 20.00 -8.09
N SER A 267 -30.77 20.84 -8.71
CA SER A 267 -30.99 20.95 -10.14
C SER A 267 -29.81 21.59 -10.87
N ARG A 268 -29.31 20.99 -11.95
CA ARG A 268 -28.61 21.71 -13.03
C ARG A 268 -29.46 21.69 -14.28
N ARG A 269 -29.92 22.87 -14.70
CA ARG A 269 -30.56 23.12 -15.99
C ARG A 269 -29.51 23.16 -17.11
N ALA A 270 -30.01 22.75 -18.26
CA ALA A 270 -29.37 22.57 -19.56
C ALA A 270 -28.62 23.78 -20.15
N GLY A 271 -27.62 23.47 -20.96
CA GLY A 271 -27.13 24.28 -22.07
C GLY A 271 -26.51 23.36 -23.12
N ARG A 272 -27.19 23.17 -24.25
CA ARG A 272 -26.76 22.32 -25.38
C ARG A 272 -25.80 23.07 -26.30
N ARG A 273 -24.85 22.36 -26.92
CA ARG A 273 -24.53 22.39 -28.37
C ARG A 273 -23.74 21.12 -28.75
N TRP A 274 -24.16 20.46 -29.84
CA TRP A 274 -23.52 19.34 -30.57
C TRP A 274 -23.00 19.90 -31.93
N PRO A 275 -22.35 19.13 -32.81
CA PRO A 275 -21.25 18.15 -32.65
C PRO A 275 -20.04 18.51 -33.56
N CYS A 276 -18.92 17.79 -33.44
CA CYS A 276 -17.93 17.73 -34.51
C CYS A 276 -17.60 16.27 -34.83
N SER A 277 -17.75 15.92 -36.10
CA SER A 277 -17.61 14.59 -36.69
C SER A 277 -16.41 14.56 -37.63
N THR A 278 -15.50 13.60 -37.44
CA THR A 278 -14.62 12.98 -38.46
C THR A 278 -14.00 11.75 -37.80
N ARG A 279 -14.41 10.52 -38.14
CA ARG A 279 -13.81 9.61 -39.12
C ARG A 279 -12.27 9.59 -39.12
N GLY A 280 -11.71 8.41 -38.87
CA GLY A 280 -10.30 8.08 -39.10
C GLY A 280 -9.89 6.83 -38.35
N GLY A 281 -10.14 5.66 -38.92
CA GLY A 281 -9.58 4.40 -38.44
C GLY A 281 -8.13 4.23 -38.90
N CYS A 282 -7.37 3.41 -38.17
CA CYS A 282 -6.30 2.62 -38.74
C CYS A 282 -6.15 1.31 -37.95
N SER A 283 -6.46 0.24 -38.67
CA SER A 283 -6.23 -1.16 -38.34
C SER A 283 -4.75 -1.55 -38.48
N GLY A 284 -4.32 -2.48 -37.63
CA GLY A 284 -3.33 -3.49 -38.02
C GLY A 284 -1.88 -3.23 -37.65
N CYS A 285 -1.39 -3.94 -36.63
CA CYS A 285 -0.16 -4.71 -36.77
C CYS A 285 -0.17 -5.89 -35.79
N SER A 286 -0.24 -7.08 -36.39
CA SER A 286 -0.29 -8.38 -35.75
C SER A 286 1.07 -8.83 -35.21
N ALA A 287 0.96 -9.55 -34.09
CA ALA A 287 1.90 -10.47 -33.46
C ALA A 287 3.12 -10.99 -34.25
N ARG A 288 4.30 -10.86 -33.63
CA ARG A 288 5.34 -11.90 -33.46
C ARG A 288 5.88 -11.66 -32.04
N GLY A 289 5.85 -12.58 -31.06
CA GLY A 289 6.30 -13.95 -31.11
C GLY A 289 7.71 -14.03 -30.51
N ALA A 290 7.84 -13.94 -29.19
CA ALA A 290 9.05 -14.35 -28.46
C ALA A 290 8.69 -14.67 -26.99
N TRP A 291 8.83 -15.94 -26.64
CA TRP A 291 8.63 -16.52 -25.33
C TRP A 291 9.82 -16.19 -24.41
N GLY A 292 9.56 -15.74 -23.19
CA GLY A 292 10.54 -15.55 -22.11
C GLY A 292 9.85 -15.31 -20.76
N PRO A 293 10.41 -15.78 -19.62
CA PRO A 293 9.71 -15.80 -18.33
C PRO A 293 9.65 -14.39 -17.70
N PRO A 294 8.52 -13.95 -17.09
CA PRO A 294 8.44 -12.66 -16.45
C PRO A 294 8.70 -12.77 -14.94
N TRP A 295 9.96 -12.67 -14.54
CA TRP A 295 10.33 -12.25 -13.19
C TRP A 295 11.69 -11.56 -13.22
N ALA A 296 11.84 -10.55 -12.34
CA ALA A 296 12.96 -9.63 -12.21
C ALA A 296 12.88 -8.36 -13.10
N ALA A 297 12.15 -7.35 -12.61
CA ALA A 297 12.36 -5.96 -13.01
C ALA A 297 13.71 -5.48 -12.45
N TRP A 298 14.80 -5.77 -13.17
CA TRP A 298 16.07 -5.06 -13.01
C TRP A 298 15.97 -3.80 -13.87
N CYS A 299 15.88 -2.63 -13.24
CA CYS A 299 16.20 -1.39 -13.94
C CYS A 299 17.73 -1.24 -13.95
N TRP A 300 18.36 -1.63 -15.05
CA TRP A 300 19.67 -1.14 -15.42
C TRP A 300 19.51 0.27 -15.99
N TRP A 301 20.22 1.25 -15.43
CA TRP A 301 20.65 2.43 -16.17
C TRP A 301 22.17 2.43 -16.16
N SER A 302 22.77 2.08 -17.30
CA SER A 302 24.17 2.40 -17.59
C SER A 302 24.24 3.88 -17.94
N ALA A 303 24.56 4.74 -16.99
CA ALA A 303 25.07 6.06 -17.31
C ALA A 303 26.53 5.90 -17.74
N ALA A 304 26.75 5.92 -19.06
CA ALA A 304 28.08 6.06 -19.63
C ALA A 304 28.71 7.35 -19.08
N ALA A 305 29.96 7.24 -18.63
CA ALA A 305 30.76 8.34 -18.13
C ALA A 305 30.92 9.43 -19.21
N ALA A 306 30.42 10.63 -18.94
CA ALA A 306 30.88 11.85 -19.60
C ALA A 306 31.75 12.62 -18.61
N ALA A 307 33.03 12.26 -18.55
CA ALA A 307 34.04 13.10 -17.95
C ALA A 307 34.23 14.33 -18.84
N SER A 308 33.89 15.51 -18.35
CA SER A 308 34.38 16.77 -18.90
C SER A 308 35.06 17.55 -17.78
N ARG A 309 36.40 17.49 -17.77
CA ARG A 309 37.26 18.41 -17.02
C ARG A 309 37.37 19.71 -17.84
N PRO A 310 37.29 20.90 -17.23
CA PRO A 310 37.70 22.11 -17.91
C PRO A 310 39.23 22.23 -17.84
N HIS A 311 39.89 22.22 -19.02
CA HIS A 311 41.27 22.67 -19.16
C HIS A 311 41.29 24.18 -19.42
N SER A 312 42.04 24.88 -18.57
CA SER A 312 42.49 26.25 -18.76
C SER A 312 43.74 26.30 -19.65
N CYS A 313 43.73 27.15 -20.68
CA CYS A 313 44.83 27.88 -21.31
C CYS A 313 44.14 28.86 -22.28
N GLY A 314 44.37 30.17 -22.32
CA GLY A 314 45.59 30.92 -22.06
C GLY A 314 46.22 31.30 -23.41
N ALA A 315 46.29 32.61 -23.66
CA ALA A 315 46.72 33.34 -24.88
C ALA A 315 45.65 33.58 -25.94
#